data_AF-A0A976C8X1-F1
#
_entry.id   AF-A0A976C8X1-F1
#
_cell.length_a   1.000
_cell.length_b   1.000
_cell.length_c   1.000
_cell.angle_alpha   90.00
_cell.angle_beta   90.00
_cell.angle_gamma   90.00
#
_symmetry.space_group_name_H-M   'P 1'
#
loop_
_entity.id
_entity.type
_entity.pdbx_description
1 polymer ?
#
loop_
_entity_poly.entity_id
_entity_poly.type
_entity_poly.pdbx_seq_one_letter_code
_entity_poly.pdbx_strand_id
1 'polypeptide(L)'
;MKHTMLSTVTALLPLMLMGCGGAQQHEKELEVKPEVLQQYIEGKPEPLQRLYARIPKEGDRNVVLNQNRIGLAAFQLGEYALAAEALDSSIAKVEAIYADNEAAEKARSVFFKENAKEYKGDAYERTMLYYYRGLTYMASGDYENARASFKAAMLQDSFAEEAEYRADFASIAFLEGWTSQCLADTAQATERYKEATTLNEHIVPPSSKDNLLVIYEAGAAPIKKRDDEQLEALVYERGTSPNVQQVGFMVNGKNTTLFAAEDVYWQAITRGGREIDKVLRGKADFKEGASAVGELSVATATTGVSMMNDFVAQGHEGAAGAAGVVSGVALLAGLVAKAAESSAQIDADIRYWDNLPNILYIATANVPYGTNSVQISKVENNQPSESYVKINWKNQCGLVWGRQVSSLSVADSAPNAVAE
;
A
#
# COMPACT_ATOMS: atom_id res chain seq x y z
N MET A 1 -34.07 54.18 50.93
CA MET A 1 -34.97 53.21 50.29
C MET A 1 -34.31 52.73 49.00
N LYS A 2 -34.19 51.41 48.88
CA LYS A 2 -33.56 50.70 47.76
C LYS A 2 -34.44 50.82 46.52
N HIS A 3 -33.87 51.11 45.36
CA HIS A 3 -34.32 50.51 44.10
C HIS A 3 -33.11 50.20 43.23
N THR A 4 -32.84 48.90 43.17
CA THR A 4 -31.79 48.23 42.42
C THR A 4 -32.16 48.23 40.94
N MET A 5 -31.29 48.80 40.08
CA MET A 5 -31.31 48.56 38.63
C MET A 5 -30.81 47.13 38.37
N LEU A 6 -31.66 46.27 37.80
CA LEU A 6 -31.22 45.04 37.15
C LEU A 6 -30.99 45.36 35.67
N SER A 7 -29.72 45.53 35.28
CA SER A 7 -29.32 45.57 33.88
C SER A 7 -29.03 44.12 33.46
N THR A 8 -29.91 43.56 32.64
CA THR A 8 -29.72 42.26 31.98
C THR A 8 -28.64 42.43 30.92
N VAL A 9 -27.40 42.09 31.28
CA VAL A 9 -26.31 41.91 30.31
C VAL A 9 -26.57 40.58 29.59
N THR A 10 -27.20 40.66 28.42
CA THR A 10 -27.25 39.54 27.48
C THR A 10 -25.85 39.36 26.90
N ALA A 11 -25.08 38.44 27.46
CA ALA A 11 -23.81 38.01 26.88
C ALA A 11 -24.12 37.27 25.56
N LEU A 12 -23.98 37.97 24.43
CA LEU A 12 -23.91 37.35 23.11
C LEU A 12 -22.59 36.55 23.07
N LEU A 13 -22.70 35.24 23.29
CA LEU A 13 -21.60 34.31 23.05
C LEU A 13 -21.33 34.31 21.53
N PRO A 14 -20.12 34.68 21.06
CA PRO A 14 -19.80 34.47 19.66
C PRO A 14 -19.73 32.96 19.44
N LEU A 15 -20.71 32.43 18.70
CA LEU A 15 -20.64 31.11 18.09
C LEU A 15 -19.41 31.12 17.19
N MET A 16 -18.27 30.63 17.69
CA MET A 16 -17.16 30.24 16.82
C MET A 16 -17.65 29.06 16.01
N LEU A 17 -18.10 29.35 14.79
CA LEU A 17 -18.17 28.38 13.71
C LEU A 17 -16.73 27.91 13.44
N MET A 18 -16.26 26.91 14.18
CA MET A 18 -15.11 26.11 13.77
C MET A 18 -15.57 25.33 12.54
N GLY A 19 -15.25 25.91 11.39
CA GLY A 19 -15.58 25.40 10.08
C GLY A 19 -14.95 24.04 9.80
N CYS A 20 -15.57 23.34 8.86
CA CYS A 20 -15.15 22.11 8.22
C CYS A 20 -13.62 21.99 8.08
N GLY A 21 -13.09 20.81 8.37
CA GLY A 21 -11.66 20.49 8.30
C GLY A 21 -11.05 20.93 6.96
N GLY A 22 -10.25 22.00 7.01
CA GLY A 22 -9.46 22.47 5.88
C GLY A 22 -8.13 21.72 5.82
N ALA A 23 -7.64 21.50 4.60
CA ALA A 23 -6.32 20.92 4.32
C ALA A 23 -5.24 21.46 5.26
N GLN A 24 -4.50 20.56 5.91
CA GLN A 24 -3.38 20.93 6.75
C GLN A 24 -2.24 21.46 5.88
N GLN A 25 -1.42 22.39 6.39
CA GLN A 25 -0.41 23.08 5.58
C GLN A 25 0.59 22.13 4.87
N HIS A 26 0.87 20.96 5.45
CA HIS A 26 1.75 19.94 4.86
C HIS A 26 1.07 19.04 3.83
N GLU A 27 -0.24 19.17 3.65
CA GLU A 27 -1.01 18.47 2.61
C GLU A 27 -1.15 19.31 1.34
N LYS A 28 -0.74 20.58 1.38
CA LYS A 28 -0.76 21.50 0.24
C LYS A 28 0.55 21.42 -0.54
N GLU A 29 0.48 21.76 -1.83
CA GLU A 29 1.69 21.98 -2.63
C GLU A 29 2.54 23.11 -2.06
N LEU A 30 3.85 22.87 -2.05
CA LEU A 30 4.87 23.87 -1.79
C LEU A 30 4.97 24.82 -2.99
N GLU A 31 5.08 26.10 -2.70
CA GLU A 31 5.37 27.11 -3.72
C GLU A 31 6.83 26.97 -4.16
N VAL A 32 7.05 26.52 -5.39
CA VAL A 32 8.38 26.36 -5.99
C VAL A 32 8.56 27.42 -7.06
N LYS A 33 9.66 28.19 -6.97
CA LYS A 33 10.00 29.19 -7.99
C LYS A 33 10.17 28.53 -9.36
N PRO A 34 9.66 29.13 -10.46
CA PRO A 34 9.76 28.56 -11.79
C PRO A 34 11.18 28.20 -12.21
N GLU A 35 12.18 29.00 -11.82
CA GLU A 35 13.59 28.77 -12.17
C GLU A 35 14.13 27.52 -11.48
N VAL A 36 13.76 27.29 -10.21
CA VAL A 36 14.16 26.11 -9.44
C VAL A 36 13.50 24.87 -10.01
N LEU A 37 12.21 24.96 -10.35
CA LEU A 37 11.48 23.85 -10.96
C LEU A 37 12.08 23.49 -12.33
N GLN A 38 12.39 24.49 -13.15
CA GLN A 38 12.98 24.29 -14.47
C GLN A 38 14.36 23.64 -14.37
N GLN A 39 15.21 24.09 -13.44
CA GLN A 39 16.51 23.46 -13.16
C GLN A 39 16.36 22.02 -12.69
N TYR A 40 15.32 21.72 -11.90
CA TYR A 40 15.09 20.36 -11.37
C TYR A 40 14.69 19.36 -12.47
N ILE A 41 13.88 19.79 -13.45
CA ILE A 41 13.43 18.94 -14.55
C ILE A 41 14.37 18.95 -15.76
N GLU A 42 15.38 19.84 -15.76
CA GLU A 42 16.37 19.94 -16.82
C GLU A 42 17.12 18.60 -16.98
N GLY A 43 17.28 18.16 -18.24
CA GLY A 43 17.93 16.89 -18.56
C GLY A 43 17.10 15.64 -18.27
N LYS A 44 15.89 15.75 -17.71
CA LYS A 44 14.96 14.61 -17.56
C LYS A 44 14.23 14.35 -18.89
N PRO A 45 13.94 13.08 -19.24
CA PRO A 45 13.16 12.74 -20.43
C PRO A 45 11.82 13.49 -20.44
N GLU A 46 11.45 14.06 -21.58
CA GLU A 46 10.24 14.90 -21.72
C GLU A 46 8.97 14.25 -21.15
N PRO A 47 8.68 12.95 -21.43
CA PRO A 47 7.49 12.31 -20.87
C PRO A 47 7.47 12.23 -19.33
N LEU A 48 8.65 12.27 -18.69
CA LEU A 48 8.81 12.16 -17.24
C LEU A 48 8.84 13.51 -16.53
N GLN A 49 9.07 14.62 -17.25
CA GLN A 49 9.26 15.94 -16.63
C GLN A 49 8.07 16.34 -15.74
N ARG A 50 6.83 16.03 -16.18
CA ARG A 50 5.62 16.30 -15.38
C ARG A 50 5.60 15.55 -14.04
N LEU A 51 6.15 14.33 -13.98
CA LEU A 51 6.22 13.54 -12.75
C LEU A 51 7.38 14.04 -11.87
N TYR A 52 8.55 14.33 -12.46
CA TYR A 52 9.67 14.91 -11.73
C TYR A 52 9.31 16.26 -11.11
N ALA A 53 8.52 17.08 -11.80
CA ALA A 53 8.04 18.37 -11.30
C ALA A 53 7.24 18.26 -9.99
N ARG A 54 6.68 17.08 -9.66
CA ARG A 54 5.96 16.84 -8.42
C ARG A 54 6.85 16.73 -7.20
N ILE A 55 8.08 16.23 -7.34
CA ILE A 55 8.99 16.03 -6.20
C ILE A 55 9.21 17.34 -5.41
N PRO A 56 9.66 18.46 -6.03
CA PRO A 56 9.86 19.70 -5.28
C PRO A 56 8.55 20.35 -4.82
N LYS A 57 7.43 20.11 -5.52
CA LYS A 57 6.11 20.67 -5.17
C LYS A 57 5.42 19.94 -4.02
N GLU A 58 5.62 18.64 -3.90
CA GLU A 58 4.97 17.82 -2.87
C GLU A 58 5.89 17.51 -1.68
N GLY A 59 7.19 17.78 -1.85
CA GLY A 59 8.20 17.67 -0.80
C GLY A 59 8.43 16.23 -0.30
N ASP A 60 9.11 16.13 0.84
CA ASP A 60 9.50 14.84 1.43
C ASP A 60 8.30 13.95 1.77
N ARG A 61 7.13 14.55 2.01
CA ARG A 61 5.89 13.83 2.37
C ARG A 61 5.52 12.77 1.33
N ASN A 62 5.71 13.06 0.04
CA ASN A 62 5.30 12.19 -1.06
C ASN A 62 6.47 11.70 -1.92
N VAL A 63 7.72 11.95 -1.50
CA VAL A 63 8.90 11.65 -2.34
C VAL A 63 8.99 10.17 -2.70
N VAL A 64 8.68 9.24 -1.78
CA VAL A 64 8.67 7.79 -2.07
C VAL A 64 7.60 7.47 -3.11
N LEU A 65 6.39 8.03 -2.98
CA LEU A 65 5.31 7.83 -3.93
C LEU A 65 5.66 8.37 -5.33
N ASN A 66 6.21 9.58 -5.38
CA ASN A 66 6.60 10.21 -6.63
C ASN A 66 7.77 9.46 -7.30
N GLN A 67 8.78 9.04 -6.53
CA GLN A 67 9.90 8.27 -7.05
C GLN A 67 9.47 6.87 -7.52
N ASN A 68 8.55 6.21 -6.81
CA ASN A 68 7.96 4.94 -7.26
C ASN A 68 7.27 5.10 -8.62
N ARG A 69 6.40 6.12 -8.79
CA ARG A 69 5.71 6.42 -10.05
C ARG A 69 6.68 6.72 -11.18
N ILE A 70 7.71 7.52 -10.91
CA ILE A 70 8.78 7.85 -11.86
C ILE A 70 9.58 6.61 -12.23
N GLY A 71 9.96 5.78 -11.27
CA GLY A 71 10.76 4.59 -11.49
C GLY A 71 10.09 3.61 -12.45
N LEU A 72 8.79 3.36 -12.26
CA LEU A 72 7.99 2.54 -13.17
C LEU A 72 7.85 3.19 -14.55
N ALA A 73 7.60 4.50 -14.61
CA ALA A 73 7.49 5.21 -15.87
C ALA A 73 8.80 5.22 -16.67
N ALA A 74 9.93 5.43 -16.00
CA ALA A 74 11.26 5.35 -16.59
C ALA A 74 11.58 3.93 -17.08
N PHE A 75 11.21 2.91 -16.30
CA PHE A 75 11.38 1.51 -16.71
C PHE A 75 10.63 1.21 -18.01
N GLN A 76 9.36 1.66 -18.12
CA GLN A 76 8.58 1.49 -19.34
C GLN A 76 9.21 2.17 -20.56
N LEU A 77 9.84 3.33 -20.37
CA LEU A 77 10.53 4.06 -21.44
C LEU A 77 11.88 3.43 -21.85
N GLY A 78 12.33 2.40 -21.13
CA GLY A 78 13.66 1.80 -21.32
C GLY A 78 14.78 2.64 -20.68
N GLU A 79 14.45 3.65 -19.90
CA GLU A 79 15.39 4.52 -19.17
C GLU A 79 15.82 3.82 -17.87
N TYR A 80 16.40 2.62 -17.99
CA TYR A 80 16.68 1.73 -16.85
C TYR A 80 17.60 2.35 -15.79
N ALA A 81 18.53 3.22 -16.18
CA ALA A 81 19.37 3.94 -15.23
C ALA A 81 18.55 4.92 -14.36
N LEU A 82 17.64 5.68 -14.98
CA LEU A 82 16.75 6.59 -14.26
C LEU A 82 15.73 5.83 -13.41
N ALA A 83 15.26 4.69 -13.90
CA ALA A 83 14.39 3.79 -13.14
C ALA A 83 15.11 3.31 -11.86
N ALA A 84 16.35 2.83 -11.99
CA ALA A 84 17.16 2.39 -10.86
C ALA A 84 17.37 3.52 -9.84
N GLU A 85 17.77 4.71 -10.29
CA GLU A 85 18.00 5.88 -9.41
C GLU A 85 16.75 6.24 -8.60
N ALA A 86 15.59 6.31 -9.26
CA ALA A 86 14.32 6.62 -8.60
C ALA A 86 13.93 5.55 -7.57
N LEU A 87 14.00 4.27 -7.95
CA LEU A 87 13.63 3.15 -7.07
C LEU A 87 14.62 3.02 -5.90
N ASP A 88 15.92 3.25 -6.11
CA ASP A 88 16.93 3.25 -5.04
C ASP A 88 16.70 4.40 -4.05
N SER A 89 16.27 5.58 -4.53
CA SER A 89 15.85 6.68 -3.66
C SER A 89 14.66 6.30 -2.78
N SER A 90 13.71 5.52 -3.30
CA SER A 90 12.58 5.02 -2.51
C SER A 90 13.01 3.96 -1.50
N ILE A 91 13.82 2.97 -1.91
CA ILE A 91 14.32 1.90 -1.05
C ILE A 91 15.07 2.50 0.14
N ALA A 92 15.99 3.43 -0.08
CA ALA A 92 16.74 4.08 1.00
C ALA A 92 15.82 4.74 2.04
N LYS A 93 14.72 5.39 1.61
CA LYS A 93 13.76 6.06 2.49
C LYS A 93 12.78 5.10 3.18
N VAL A 94 12.49 3.95 2.58
CA VAL A 94 11.71 2.86 3.20
C VAL A 94 12.57 2.14 4.23
N GLU A 95 13.83 1.86 3.92
CA GLU A 95 14.75 1.10 4.78
C GLU A 95 15.28 1.89 5.98
N ALA A 96 15.36 3.23 5.90
CA ALA A 96 15.85 4.09 6.97
C ALA A 96 15.12 3.91 8.32
N ILE A 97 13.93 3.33 8.34
CA ILE A 97 13.13 3.06 9.54
C ILE A 97 13.67 1.83 10.32
N TYR A 98 14.40 0.93 9.65
CA TYR A 98 14.88 -0.34 10.21
C TYR A 98 16.29 -0.26 10.84
N ALA A 99 16.83 0.93 11.07
CA ALA A 99 18.10 1.09 11.78
C ALA A 99 17.96 0.62 13.26
N ASP A 100 18.70 -0.42 13.62
CA ASP A 100 18.51 -1.17 14.85
C ASP A 100 19.38 -0.62 16.00
N ASN A 101 18.89 0.41 16.69
CA ASN A 101 19.45 0.82 17.99
C ASN A 101 18.39 1.46 18.90
N GLU A 102 18.65 1.44 20.21
CA GLU A 102 17.74 1.91 21.27
C GLU A 102 17.41 3.42 21.15
N ALA A 103 18.32 4.21 20.56
CA ALA A 103 18.09 5.60 20.22
C ALA A 103 17.17 5.76 19.00
N ALA A 104 17.26 4.84 18.02
CA ALA A 104 16.35 4.74 16.88
C ALA A 104 14.96 4.32 17.34
N GLU A 105 14.81 3.50 18.37
CA GLU A 105 13.50 3.11 18.94
C GLU A 105 12.77 4.26 19.64
N LYS A 106 13.52 5.06 20.40
CA LYS A 106 13.00 6.27 21.05
C LYS A 106 12.73 7.38 20.03
N ALA A 107 13.62 7.54 19.03
CA ALA A 107 13.39 8.38 17.88
C ALA A 107 12.17 7.91 17.08
N ARG A 108 11.95 6.60 16.88
CA ARG A 108 10.74 6.04 16.24
C ARG A 108 9.49 6.60 16.93
N SER A 109 9.33 6.54 18.24
CA SER A 109 8.10 7.05 18.88
C SER A 109 7.79 8.56 18.70
N VAL A 110 8.83 9.40 18.57
CA VAL A 110 8.69 10.87 18.41
C VAL A 110 8.64 11.25 16.93
N PHE A 111 9.52 10.66 16.14
CA PHE A 111 9.62 10.81 14.70
C PHE A 111 8.40 10.19 14.01
N PHE A 112 7.86 9.03 14.42
CA PHE A 112 6.61 8.49 13.88
C PHE A 112 5.44 9.48 14.01
N LYS A 113 5.42 10.43 14.96
CA LYS A 113 4.35 11.46 14.98
C LYS A 113 4.55 12.56 13.92
N GLU A 114 5.79 12.87 13.52
CA GLU A 114 6.10 13.83 12.45
C GLU A 114 6.22 13.17 11.06
N ASN A 115 6.89 12.02 10.98
CA ASN A 115 7.11 11.16 9.81
C ASN A 115 5.98 10.19 9.47
N ALA A 116 4.98 9.91 10.33
CA ALA A 116 3.77 9.18 9.89
C ALA A 116 3.04 9.91 8.76
N LYS A 117 3.38 11.18 8.52
CA LYS A 117 2.90 11.95 7.38
C LYS A 117 3.63 11.59 6.08
N GLU A 118 4.86 11.06 6.12
CA GLU A 118 5.58 10.62 4.93
C GLU A 118 5.01 9.31 4.40
N TYR A 119 4.71 9.26 3.11
CA TYR A 119 4.29 8.04 2.45
C TYR A 119 5.46 7.05 2.39
N LYS A 120 5.22 5.80 2.79
CA LYS A 120 6.17 4.67 2.67
C LYS A 120 5.65 3.49 1.86
N GLY A 121 4.36 3.53 1.51
CA GLY A 121 3.65 2.44 0.87
C GLY A 121 3.33 1.28 1.83
N ASP A 122 2.23 0.60 1.56
CA ASP A 122 1.91 -0.65 2.24
C ASP A 122 2.86 -1.76 1.80
N ALA A 123 2.80 -2.90 2.48
CA ALA A 123 3.69 -4.01 2.19
C ALA A 123 3.63 -4.48 0.73
N TYR A 124 2.43 -4.57 0.12
CA TYR A 124 2.32 -4.96 -1.30
C TYR A 124 3.00 -3.93 -2.22
N GLU A 125 2.88 -2.63 -1.93
CA GLU A 125 3.52 -1.55 -2.70
C GLU A 125 5.05 -1.60 -2.53
N ARG A 126 5.53 -1.92 -1.32
CA ARG A 126 6.95 -2.12 -1.04
C ARG A 126 7.47 -3.37 -1.74
N THR A 127 6.74 -4.48 -1.75
CA THR A 127 7.09 -5.66 -2.55
C THR A 127 7.18 -5.30 -4.04
N MET A 128 6.23 -4.51 -4.56
CA MET A 128 6.26 -4.03 -5.95
C MET A 128 7.43 -3.07 -6.24
N LEU A 129 7.90 -2.29 -5.26
CA LEU A 129 9.10 -1.48 -5.39
C LEU A 129 10.34 -2.35 -5.67
N TYR A 130 10.55 -3.40 -4.87
CA TYR A 130 11.66 -4.34 -5.11
C TYR A 130 11.45 -5.22 -6.35
N TYR A 131 10.20 -5.51 -6.73
CA TYR A 131 9.87 -6.16 -8.00
C TYR A 131 10.42 -5.36 -9.19
N TYR A 132 10.05 -4.08 -9.30
CA TYR A 132 10.53 -3.23 -10.39
C TYR A 132 12.04 -2.98 -10.32
N ARG A 133 12.61 -2.91 -9.11
CA ARG A 133 14.05 -2.79 -8.97
C ARG A 133 14.80 -4.04 -9.47
N GLY A 134 14.26 -5.22 -9.17
CA GLY A 134 14.76 -6.51 -9.67
C GLY A 134 14.67 -6.61 -11.18
N LEU A 135 13.55 -6.19 -11.78
CA LEU A 135 13.40 -6.14 -13.24
C LEU A 135 14.40 -5.17 -13.88
N THR A 136 14.70 -4.04 -13.24
CA THR A 136 15.71 -3.09 -13.72
C THR A 136 17.11 -3.71 -13.71
N TYR A 137 17.46 -4.45 -12.66
CA TYR A 137 18.70 -5.23 -12.63
C TYR A 137 18.76 -6.28 -13.75
N MET A 138 17.68 -7.04 -13.96
CA MET A 138 17.59 -7.99 -15.09
C MET A 138 17.75 -7.31 -16.44
N ALA A 139 17.15 -6.14 -16.63
CA ALA A 139 17.26 -5.36 -17.86
C ALA A 139 18.70 -4.87 -18.13
N SER A 140 19.53 -4.75 -17.09
CA SER A 140 20.97 -4.47 -17.18
C SER A 140 21.85 -5.71 -17.24
N GLY A 141 21.31 -6.90 -16.98
CA GLY A 141 22.04 -8.18 -16.94
C GLY A 141 22.66 -8.54 -15.60
N ASP A 142 22.32 -7.80 -14.54
CA ASP A 142 22.80 -8.00 -13.20
C ASP A 142 21.88 -8.97 -12.43
N TYR A 143 21.96 -10.25 -12.77
CA TYR A 143 21.07 -11.26 -12.20
C TYR A 143 21.34 -11.54 -10.71
N GLU A 144 22.55 -11.25 -10.21
CA GLU A 144 22.88 -11.39 -8.80
C GLU A 144 22.13 -10.37 -7.94
N ASN A 145 22.19 -9.08 -8.33
CA ASN A 145 21.43 -8.04 -7.63
C ASN A 145 19.93 -8.14 -7.90
N ALA A 146 19.51 -8.61 -9.09
CA ALA A 146 18.10 -8.90 -9.33
C ALA A 146 17.56 -9.94 -8.33
N ARG A 147 18.29 -11.05 -8.16
CA ARG A 147 17.94 -12.10 -7.19
C ARG A 147 17.88 -11.56 -5.76
N ALA A 148 18.87 -10.74 -5.37
CA ALA A 148 18.87 -10.10 -4.06
C ALA A 148 17.67 -9.16 -3.85
N SER A 149 17.29 -8.41 -4.89
CA SER A 149 16.11 -7.54 -4.87
C SER A 149 14.81 -8.34 -4.67
N PHE A 150 14.63 -9.45 -5.40
CA PHE A 150 13.45 -10.31 -5.21
C PHE A 150 13.41 -10.95 -3.82
N LYS A 151 14.55 -11.37 -3.29
CA LYS A 151 14.64 -11.83 -1.90
C LYS A 151 14.27 -10.75 -0.90
N ALA A 152 14.72 -9.51 -1.11
CA ALA A 152 14.34 -8.37 -0.27
C ALA A 152 12.83 -8.05 -0.38
N ALA A 153 12.22 -8.24 -1.55
CA ALA A 153 10.78 -8.09 -1.75
C ALA A 153 9.98 -9.06 -0.84
N MET A 154 10.42 -10.32 -0.73
CA MET A 154 9.81 -11.29 0.19
C MET A 154 9.96 -10.88 1.67
N LEU A 155 11.04 -10.16 2.02
CA LEU A 155 11.26 -9.67 3.38
C LEU A 155 10.36 -8.48 3.73
N GLN A 156 10.01 -7.61 2.78
CA GLN A 156 9.03 -6.54 3.01
C GLN A 156 7.69 -7.09 3.48
N ASP A 157 7.39 -8.30 3.05
CA ASP A 157 6.24 -9.04 3.52
C ASP A 157 6.45 -9.82 4.83
N SER A 158 7.69 -10.14 5.22
CA SER A 158 7.95 -10.78 6.51
C SER A 158 7.74 -9.88 7.73
N PHE A 159 7.72 -8.56 7.54
CA PHE A 159 7.51 -7.58 8.62
C PHE A 159 6.03 -7.33 8.96
N ALA A 160 5.11 -8.21 8.57
CA ALA A 160 3.75 -8.19 9.13
C ALA A 160 3.82 -8.53 10.63
N GLU A 161 3.06 -7.82 11.46
CA GLU A 161 2.97 -8.12 12.90
C GLU A 161 2.43 -9.53 13.17
N GLU A 162 1.63 -10.09 12.25
CA GLU A 162 1.07 -11.43 12.36
C GLU A 162 1.50 -12.30 11.18
N ALA A 163 2.17 -13.42 11.47
CA ALA A 163 2.71 -14.34 10.47
C ALA A 163 1.65 -15.00 9.57
N GLU A 164 0.38 -14.96 9.98
CA GLU A 164 -0.79 -15.46 9.24
C GLU A 164 -1.28 -14.48 8.14
N TYR A 165 -0.85 -13.22 8.18
CA TYR A 165 -1.26 -12.17 7.23
C TYR A 165 -0.11 -11.71 6.33
N ARG A 166 0.77 -12.65 5.99
CA ARG A 166 1.85 -12.46 5.00
C ARG A 166 1.26 -12.54 3.59
N ALA A 167 1.63 -11.57 2.76
CA ALA A 167 1.36 -11.49 1.34
C ALA A 167 2.29 -12.46 0.57
N ASP A 168 1.77 -13.65 0.29
CA ASP A 168 2.49 -14.69 -0.42
C ASP A 168 2.59 -14.40 -1.94
N PHE A 169 3.55 -13.57 -2.33
CA PHE A 169 3.78 -13.23 -3.74
C PHE A 169 4.43 -14.39 -4.51
N ALA A 170 3.62 -15.23 -5.15
CA ALA A 170 4.10 -16.34 -5.98
C ALA A 170 4.98 -15.86 -7.15
N SER A 171 4.69 -14.66 -7.68
CA SER A 171 5.49 -14.05 -8.76
C SER A 171 6.92 -13.71 -8.35
N ILE A 172 7.14 -13.32 -7.08
CA ILE A 172 8.48 -12.97 -6.58
C ILE A 172 9.33 -14.23 -6.42
N ALA A 173 8.77 -15.30 -5.84
CA ALA A 173 9.44 -16.60 -5.77
C ALA A 173 9.79 -17.12 -7.18
N PHE A 174 8.88 -16.96 -8.15
CA PHE A 174 9.15 -17.32 -9.54
C PHE A 174 10.33 -16.53 -10.13
N LEU A 175 10.39 -15.22 -9.91
CA LEU A 175 11.46 -14.36 -10.43
C LEU A 175 12.81 -14.61 -9.75
N GLU A 176 12.82 -14.94 -8.46
CA GLU A 176 14.02 -15.43 -7.77
C GLU A 176 14.52 -16.76 -8.39
N GLY A 177 13.59 -17.66 -8.71
CA GLY A 177 13.90 -18.89 -9.44
C GLY A 177 14.48 -18.63 -10.84
N TRP A 178 13.88 -17.70 -11.58
CA TRP A 178 14.33 -17.31 -12.92
C TRP A 178 15.73 -16.70 -12.90
N THR A 179 15.98 -15.76 -12.00
CA THR A 179 17.31 -15.15 -11.85
C THR A 179 18.36 -16.20 -11.45
N SER A 180 18.02 -17.15 -10.57
CA SER A 180 18.88 -18.28 -10.21
C SER A 180 19.19 -19.19 -11.41
N GLN A 181 18.18 -19.49 -12.24
CA GLN A 181 18.38 -20.25 -13.49
C GLN A 181 19.33 -19.50 -14.45
N CYS A 182 19.16 -18.19 -14.62
CA CYS A 182 20.04 -17.37 -15.43
C CYS A 182 21.47 -17.28 -14.89
N LEU A 183 21.68 -17.55 -13.59
CA LEU A 183 22.98 -17.69 -12.94
C LEU A 183 23.51 -19.14 -12.96
N ALA A 184 22.80 -20.07 -13.60
CA ALA A 184 23.08 -21.51 -13.61
C ALA A 184 23.05 -22.17 -12.20
N ASP A 185 22.40 -21.54 -11.22
CA ASP A 185 22.14 -22.10 -9.89
C ASP A 185 20.84 -22.94 -9.92
N THR A 186 20.95 -24.15 -10.46
CA THR A 186 19.79 -25.01 -10.70
C THR A 186 19.11 -25.49 -9.41
N ALA A 187 19.88 -25.63 -8.33
CA ALA A 187 19.35 -26.06 -7.04
C ALA A 187 18.41 -25.00 -6.47
N GLN A 188 18.89 -23.76 -6.39
CA GLN A 188 18.07 -22.65 -5.91
C GLN A 188 16.90 -22.37 -6.86
N ALA A 189 17.12 -22.41 -8.18
CA ALA A 189 16.04 -22.24 -9.15
C ALA A 189 14.88 -23.24 -8.91
N THR A 190 15.21 -24.53 -8.73
CA THR A 190 14.22 -25.58 -8.48
C THR A 190 13.44 -25.35 -7.19
N GLU A 191 14.12 -24.95 -6.12
CA GLU A 191 13.49 -24.67 -4.83
C GLU A 191 12.51 -23.50 -4.93
N ARG A 192 12.92 -22.39 -5.55
CA ARG A 192 12.11 -21.18 -5.67
C ARG A 192 10.92 -21.37 -6.62
N TYR A 193 11.08 -22.11 -7.71
CA TYR A 193 9.94 -22.48 -8.56
C TYR A 193 8.94 -23.37 -7.83
N LYS A 194 9.42 -24.30 -6.99
CA LYS A 194 8.53 -25.13 -6.16
C LYS A 194 7.75 -24.28 -5.16
N GLU A 195 8.39 -23.30 -4.53
CA GLU A 195 7.73 -22.32 -3.67
C GLU A 195 6.65 -21.56 -4.45
N ALA A 196 6.97 -21.01 -5.63
CA ALA A 196 6.01 -20.32 -6.49
C ALA A 196 4.78 -21.19 -6.83
N THR A 197 4.98 -22.47 -7.16
CA THR A 197 3.87 -23.40 -7.45
C THR A 197 3.06 -23.79 -6.21
N THR A 198 3.66 -23.74 -5.02
CA THR A 198 2.94 -23.96 -3.76
C THR A 198 2.01 -22.78 -3.46
N LEU A 199 2.48 -21.56 -3.74
CA LEU A 199 1.70 -20.33 -3.54
C LEU A 199 0.62 -20.13 -4.61
N ASN A 200 0.89 -20.57 -5.85
CA ASN A 200 -0.07 -20.49 -6.95
C ASN A 200 0.08 -21.71 -7.87
N GLU A 201 -0.89 -22.63 -7.79
CA GLU A 201 -0.89 -23.89 -8.55
C GLU A 201 -0.99 -23.72 -10.08
N HIS A 202 -1.39 -22.53 -10.56
CA HIS A 202 -1.46 -22.23 -11.99
C HIS A 202 -0.11 -21.85 -12.61
N ILE A 203 0.91 -21.59 -11.78
CA ILE A 203 2.26 -21.31 -12.26
C ILE A 203 2.85 -22.58 -12.85
N VAL A 204 3.39 -22.45 -14.07
CA VAL A 204 4.13 -23.55 -14.71
C VAL A 204 5.64 -23.28 -14.54
N PRO A 205 6.38 -24.15 -13.85
CA PRO A 205 7.83 -24.02 -13.73
C PRO A 205 8.50 -24.00 -15.11
N PRO A 206 9.52 -23.15 -15.32
CA PRO A 206 10.26 -23.11 -16.56
C PRO A 206 10.99 -24.42 -16.86
N SER A 207 11.21 -24.71 -18.14
CA SER A 207 12.20 -25.71 -18.52
C SER A 207 13.60 -25.20 -18.18
N SER A 208 14.53 -26.09 -17.82
CA SER A 208 15.94 -25.73 -17.65
C SER A 208 16.61 -25.21 -18.93
N LYS A 209 15.96 -25.40 -20.09
CA LYS A 209 16.41 -24.85 -21.38
C LYS A 209 15.76 -23.51 -21.72
N ASP A 210 14.74 -23.08 -21.00
CA ASP A 210 14.09 -21.80 -21.28
C ASP A 210 15.09 -20.66 -21.03
N ASN A 211 15.15 -19.75 -21.99
CA ASN A 211 16.08 -18.62 -22.01
C ASN A 211 15.37 -17.29 -22.27
N LEU A 212 14.04 -17.28 -22.36
CA LEU A 212 13.23 -16.08 -22.47
C LEU A 212 12.17 -16.08 -21.36
N LEU A 213 12.11 -14.98 -20.61
CA LEU A 213 11.01 -14.64 -19.71
C LEU A 213 10.12 -13.60 -20.38
N VAL A 214 8.82 -13.82 -20.34
CA VAL A 214 7.80 -12.88 -20.79
C VAL A 214 6.93 -12.51 -19.60
N ILE A 215 6.88 -11.22 -19.30
CA ILE A 215 6.02 -10.63 -18.28
C ILE A 215 5.01 -9.71 -18.99
N TYR A 216 3.75 -9.81 -18.61
CA TYR A 216 2.72 -8.88 -19.04
C TYR A 216 1.89 -8.38 -17.86
N GLU A 217 1.76 -7.07 -17.73
CA GLU A 217 1.01 -6.44 -16.65
C GLU A 217 -0.35 -5.93 -17.13
N ALA A 218 -1.41 -6.14 -16.36
CA ALA A 218 -2.76 -5.79 -16.77
C ALA A 218 -3.58 -5.13 -15.64
N GLY A 219 -4.54 -4.29 -16.04
CA GLY A 219 -5.44 -3.57 -15.13
C GLY A 219 -4.78 -2.40 -14.42
N ALA A 220 -5.52 -1.83 -13.46
CA ALA A 220 -5.09 -0.70 -12.64
C ALA A 220 -4.86 -1.08 -11.18
N ALA A 221 -4.05 -0.29 -10.49
CA ALA A 221 -3.64 -0.47 -9.11
C ALA A 221 -4.82 -0.64 -8.14
N PRO A 222 -4.62 -1.33 -7.00
CA PRO A 222 -5.56 -1.30 -5.88
C PRO A 222 -5.82 0.15 -5.44
N ILE A 223 -7.08 0.49 -5.21
CA ILE A 223 -7.49 1.83 -4.79
C ILE A 223 -7.63 1.83 -3.29
N LYS A 224 -6.94 2.74 -2.62
CA LYS A 224 -7.03 2.92 -1.18
C LYS A 224 -8.07 3.98 -0.82
N LYS A 225 -8.99 3.64 0.09
CA LYS A 225 -10.05 4.53 0.58
C LYS A 225 -10.16 4.48 2.10
N ARG A 226 -10.81 5.50 2.63
CA ARG A 226 -11.26 5.53 4.02
C ARG A 226 -12.57 4.76 4.12
N ASP A 227 -12.77 4.03 5.20
CA ASP A 227 -14.07 3.42 5.49
C ASP A 227 -15.08 4.52 5.85
N ASP A 228 -16.24 4.50 5.20
CA ASP A 228 -17.28 5.54 5.36
C ASP A 228 -17.96 5.49 6.74
N GLU A 229 -17.94 4.35 7.43
CA GLU A 229 -18.55 4.15 8.75
C GLU A 229 -17.53 4.29 9.88
N GLN A 230 -16.27 3.91 9.63
CA GLN A 230 -15.15 4.04 10.56
C GLN A 230 -14.04 4.87 9.92
N LEU A 231 -14.07 6.19 10.09
CA LEU A 231 -13.11 7.11 9.45
C LEU A 231 -11.63 6.82 9.76
N GLU A 232 -11.32 6.02 10.78
CA GLU A 232 -9.96 5.57 11.12
C GLU A 232 -9.56 4.25 10.43
N ALA A 233 -10.50 3.56 9.78
CA ALA A 233 -10.29 2.30 9.08
C ALA A 233 -10.03 2.50 7.58
N LEU A 234 -9.20 1.60 7.03
CA LEU A 234 -8.75 1.62 5.64
C LEU A 234 -9.44 0.49 4.84
N VAL A 235 -10.00 0.82 3.69
CA VAL A 235 -10.60 -0.13 2.75
C VAL A 235 -9.83 -0.08 1.43
N TYR A 236 -9.69 -1.24 0.78
CA TYR A 236 -9.21 -1.30 -0.59
C TYR A 236 -10.34 -1.67 -1.53
N GLU A 237 -10.39 -0.99 -2.66
CA GLU A 237 -11.18 -1.39 -3.81
C GLU A 237 -10.28 -1.90 -4.91
N ARG A 238 -10.79 -2.84 -5.68
CA ARG A 238 -10.07 -3.31 -6.87
C ARG A 238 -10.10 -2.17 -7.89
N GLY A 239 -8.92 -1.77 -8.37
CA GLY A 239 -8.80 -0.91 -9.53
C GLY A 239 -9.44 -1.55 -10.76
N THR A 240 -9.53 -0.81 -11.87
CA THR A 240 -10.13 -1.35 -13.11
C THR A 240 -9.56 -2.72 -13.45
N SER A 241 -10.43 -3.73 -13.37
CA SER A 241 -10.06 -5.11 -13.68
C SER A 241 -9.69 -5.20 -15.15
N PRO A 242 -8.58 -5.86 -15.50
CA PRO A 242 -8.32 -6.13 -16.89
C PRO A 242 -9.40 -7.08 -17.39
N ASN A 243 -10.26 -6.65 -18.32
CA ASN A 243 -11.12 -7.55 -19.10
C ASN A 243 -10.27 -8.38 -20.10
N VAL A 244 -9.12 -8.86 -19.65
CA VAL A 244 -8.13 -9.62 -20.39
C VAL A 244 -8.46 -11.09 -20.17
N GLN A 245 -9.01 -11.70 -21.21
CA GLN A 245 -9.44 -13.10 -21.19
C GLN A 245 -8.26 -14.04 -21.41
N GLN A 246 -7.29 -13.59 -22.20
CA GLN A 246 -6.09 -14.34 -22.52
C GLN A 246 -4.96 -13.39 -22.87
N VAL A 247 -3.76 -13.70 -22.38
CA VAL A 247 -2.50 -13.15 -22.89
C VAL A 247 -1.65 -14.32 -23.35
N GLY A 248 -1.07 -14.19 -24.52
CA GLY A 248 -0.14 -15.15 -25.08
C GLY A 248 1.01 -14.43 -25.77
N PHE A 249 2.03 -15.19 -26.11
CA PHE A 249 3.08 -14.73 -27.00
C PHE A 249 3.42 -15.81 -28.00
N MET A 250 3.80 -15.38 -29.19
CA MET A 250 4.22 -16.26 -30.26
C MET A 250 5.73 -16.15 -30.47
N VAL A 251 6.40 -17.31 -30.47
CA VAL A 251 7.80 -17.44 -30.91
C VAL A 251 7.93 -18.64 -31.83
N ASN A 252 8.54 -18.45 -32.99
CA ASN A 252 8.76 -19.49 -34.00
C ASN A 252 7.46 -20.24 -34.40
N GLY A 253 6.33 -19.53 -34.46
CA GLY A 253 5.03 -20.12 -34.78
C GLY A 253 4.39 -20.96 -33.66
N LYS A 254 5.02 -21.05 -32.49
CA LYS A 254 4.43 -21.66 -31.29
C LYS A 254 3.79 -20.56 -30.44
N ASN A 255 2.49 -20.70 -30.17
CA ASN A 255 1.77 -19.85 -29.22
C ASN A 255 1.94 -20.41 -27.80
N THR A 256 2.30 -19.55 -26.86
CA THR A 256 2.43 -19.85 -25.44
C THR A 256 1.55 -18.90 -24.65
N THR A 257 0.62 -19.44 -23.87
CA THR A 257 -0.24 -18.66 -22.97
C THR A 257 0.54 -18.23 -21.72
N LEU A 258 0.35 -16.99 -21.28
CA LEU A 258 0.85 -16.53 -19.99
C LEU A 258 -0.17 -16.88 -18.90
N PHE A 259 0.32 -17.32 -17.75
CA PHE A 259 -0.50 -17.58 -16.57
C PHE A 259 -0.51 -16.36 -15.65
N ALA A 260 -1.63 -16.14 -14.96
CA ALA A 260 -1.73 -15.10 -13.92
C ALA A 260 -0.88 -15.55 -12.72
N ALA A 261 0.30 -14.97 -12.59
CA ALA A 261 1.25 -15.28 -11.53
C ALA A 261 0.91 -14.53 -10.23
N GLU A 262 0.30 -13.35 -10.32
CA GLU A 262 -0.01 -12.50 -9.16
C GLU A 262 -1.31 -11.71 -9.34
N ASP A 263 -2.05 -11.57 -8.25
CA ASP A 263 -3.15 -10.61 -8.10
C ASP A 263 -2.76 -9.56 -7.05
N VAL A 264 -2.31 -8.39 -7.51
CA VAL A 264 -1.79 -7.31 -6.65
C VAL A 264 -2.88 -6.76 -5.74
N TYR A 265 -4.15 -6.77 -6.17
CA TYR A 265 -5.27 -6.40 -5.30
C TYR A 265 -5.48 -7.43 -4.20
N TRP A 266 -5.41 -8.72 -4.52
CA TRP A 266 -5.47 -9.76 -3.50
C TRP A 266 -4.40 -9.55 -2.43
N GLN A 267 -3.17 -9.26 -2.85
CA GLN A 267 -2.07 -8.95 -1.94
C GLN A 267 -2.29 -7.68 -1.10
N ALA A 268 -3.06 -6.70 -1.61
CA ALA A 268 -3.41 -5.51 -0.85
C ALA A 268 -4.42 -5.80 0.28
N ILE A 269 -5.35 -6.74 0.08
CA ILE A 269 -6.44 -7.03 1.04
C ILE A 269 -6.14 -8.14 2.04
N THR A 270 -5.16 -9.01 1.77
CA THR A 270 -4.83 -10.15 2.65
C THR A 270 -3.96 -9.80 3.85
N ARG A 271 -3.47 -8.55 3.97
CA ARG A 271 -2.71 -8.10 5.14
C ARG A 271 -3.59 -7.48 6.24
N GLY A 272 -3.36 -7.94 7.48
CA GLY A 272 -3.91 -7.36 8.72
C GLY A 272 -5.33 -7.79 9.08
N GLY A 273 -5.78 -8.99 8.69
CA GLY A 273 -7.10 -9.53 9.06
C GLY A 273 -8.31 -8.79 8.48
N ARG A 274 -8.13 -7.74 7.65
CA ARG A 274 -9.17 -6.72 7.37
C ARG A 274 -10.43 -7.23 6.66
N GLU A 275 -10.33 -8.22 5.78
CA GLU A 275 -11.48 -8.84 5.11
C GLU A 275 -11.86 -10.21 5.70
N ILE A 276 -10.90 -10.97 6.21
CA ILE A 276 -11.20 -12.25 6.87
C ILE A 276 -11.92 -12.01 8.21
N ASP A 277 -11.60 -10.96 8.97
CA ASP A 277 -12.31 -10.61 10.20
C ASP A 277 -13.71 -10.05 9.97
N LYS A 278 -14.00 -9.37 8.85
CA LYS A 278 -15.37 -8.95 8.53
C LYS A 278 -16.24 -10.17 8.18
N VAL A 279 -15.68 -11.17 7.48
CA VAL A 279 -16.37 -12.45 7.17
C VAL A 279 -16.47 -13.38 8.39
N LEU A 280 -15.45 -13.41 9.25
CA LEU A 280 -15.45 -14.18 10.49
C LEU A 280 -16.30 -13.51 11.59
N ARG A 281 -16.34 -12.17 11.70
CA ARG A 281 -17.35 -11.45 12.51
C ARG A 281 -18.74 -11.70 11.97
N GLY A 282 -18.97 -11.62 10.65
CA GLY A 282 -20.25 -11.98 10.04
C GLY A 282 -20.68 -13.44 10.30
N LYS A 283 -19.72 -14.35 10.56
CA LYS A 283 -19.99 -15.74 10.99
C LYS A 283 -20.03 -15.93 12.51
N ALA A 284 -19.41 -15.05 13.31
CA ALA A 284 -19.44 -15.05 14.77
C ALA A 284 -20.72 -14.37 15.30
N ASP A 285 -21.19 -13.32 14.64
CA ASP A 285 -22.48 -12.66 14.89
C ASP A 285 -23.66 -13.58 14.53
N PHE A 286 -23.45 -14.54 13.60
CA PHE A 286 -24.41 -15.62 13.34
C PHE A 286 -24.40 -16.72 14.42
N LYS A 287 -23.37 -16.78 15.27
CA LYS A 287 -23.32 -17.71 16.41
C LYS A 287 -23.73 -17.08 17.75
N GLU A 288 -23.78 -15.75 17.84
CA GLU A 288 -24.33 -15.06 19.02
C GLU A 288 -25.87 -14.88 18.94
N GLY A 289 -26.48 -15.12 17.77
CA GLY A 289 -27.92 -15.27 17.60
C GLY A 289 -28.50 -16.63 18.05
N ALA A 290 -27.65 -17.56 18.52
CA ALA A 290 -28.02 -18.93 18.88
C ALA A 290 -27.93 -19.23 20.39
N SER A 291 -28.10 -18.21 21.24
CA SER A 291 -28.43 -18.35 22.67
C SER A 291 -29.60 -17.43 23.05
N ALA A 292 -30.64 -17.41 22.22
CA ALA A 292 -31.98 -17.01 22.65
C ALA A 292 -32.61 -18.15 23.47
N VAL A 293 -32.17 -18.32 24.72
CA VAL A 293 -32.96 -18.99 25.77
C VAL A 293 -32.77 -18.23 27.07
N GLY A 294 -33.82 -17.53 27.49
CA GLY A 294 -33.97 -17.04 28.86
C GLY A 294 -34.23 -15.53 28.94
N GLU A 295 -35.50 -15.16 28.79
CA GLU A 295 -36.17 -14.02 29.43
C GLU A 295 -35.28 -13.10 30.31
N LEU A 296 -35.13 -11.81 29.97
CA LEU A 296 -35.85 -10.72 30.66
C LEU A 296 -35.51 -9.32 30.09
N SER A 297 -36.56 -8.60 29.68
CA SER A 297 -36.76 -7.13 29.73
C SER A 297 -35.84 -6.17 28.95
N VAL A 298 -36.35 -5.72 27.79
CA VAL A 298 -36.20 -4.33 27.34
C VAL A 298 -37.04 -3.43 28.27
N ALA A 299 -36.40 -2.87 29.26
CA ALA A 299 -36.72 -1.62 29.97
C ALA A 299 -35.51 -1.39 30.88
N THR A 300 -34.68 -0.36 30.76
CA THR A 300 -34.93 0.92 31.44
C THR A 300 -33.70 1.83 31.16
N ALA A 301 -33.85 2.91 30.38
CA ALA A 301 -32.87 4.00 30.29
C ALA A 301 -32.99 5.00 31.46
N THR A 302 -33.47 4.54 32.62
CA THR A 302 -33.78 5.35 33.81
C THR A 302 -33.44 4.67 35.15
N THR A 303 -32.48 3.73 35.17
CA THR A 303 -32.06 3.03 36.42
C THR A 303 -30.60 3.23 36.84
N GLY A 304 -29.84 4.11 36.18
CA GLY A 304 -28.50 4.49 36.67
C GLY A 304 -28.51 5.58 37.75
N VAL A 305 -29.55 6.42 37.78
CA VAL A 305 -29.67 7.58 38.69
C VAL A 305 -30.60 7.28 39.88
N SER A 306 -31.59 6.40 39.72
CA SER A 306 -32.51 6.01 40.80
C SER A 306 -31.90 4.99 41.77
N MET A 307 -30.98 4.15 41.30
CA MET A 307 -30.24 3.21 42.18
C MET A 307 -29.21 3.92 43.09
N MET A 308 -28.82 5.15 42.77
CA MET A 308 -27.87 5.93 43.56
C MET A 308 -28.54 6.78 44.65
N ASN A 309 -29.80 7.20 44.44
CA ASN A 309 -30.58 7.92 45.44
C ASN A 309 -31.18 7.00 46.52
N ASP A 310 -31.60 5.78 46.17
CA ASP A 310 -32.12 4.81 47.16
C ASP A 310 -31.03 4.24 48.08
N PHE A 311 -29.79 4.17 47.58
CA PHE A 311 -28.64 3.70 48.37
C PHE A 311 -28.16 4.73 49.40
N VAL A 312 -28.45 6.02 49.19
CA VAL A 312 -28.13 7.13 50.11
C VAL A 312 -29.31 7.46 51.04
N ALA A 313 -30.55 7.14 50.64
CA ALA A 313 -31.76 7.46 51.42
C ALA A 313 -32.14 6.42 52.49
N GLN A 314 -31.63 5.19 52.42
CA GLN A 314 -31.86 4.17 53.45
C GLN A 314 -30.67 4.10 54.41
N GLY A 315 -30.76 4.87 55.49
CA GLY A 315 -29.78 4.93 56.57
C GLY A 315 -29.69 3.62 57.37
N HIS A 316 -29.02 2.62 56.81
CA HIS A 316 -28.63 1.42 57.53
C HIS A 316 -27.17 1.51 57.99
N GLU A 317 -27.02 1.78 59.28
CA GLU A 317 -25.79 1.64 60.04
C GLU A 317 -25.29 0.19 59.96
N GLY A 318 -24.24 -0.05 59.16
CA GLY A 318 -23.69 -1.40 59.08
C GLY A 318 -22.80 -1.72 57.89
N ALA A 319 -21.95 -0.80 57.45
CA ALA A 319 -20.81 -1.14 56.58
C ALA A 319 -19.70 -0.08 56.73
N ALA A 320 -19.13 -0.01 57.93
CA ALA A 320 -17.87 0.69 58.14
C ALA A 320 -16.75 -0.08 57.42
N GLY A 321 -16.44 0.31 56.19
CA GLY A 321 -15.37 -0.35 55.44
C GLY A 321 -15.15 0.10 54.00
N ALA A 322 -15.33 1.38 53.65
CA ALA A 322 -14.77 1.99 52.43
C ALA A 322 -14.89 3.53 52.38
N ALA A 323 -14.78 4.21 53.53
CA ALA A 323 -14.76 5.68 53.57
C ALA A 323 -13.32 6.16 53.71
N GLY A 324 -12.60 6.15 52.60
CA GLY A 324 -11.25 6.72 52.51
C GLY A 324 -10.66 6.46 51.14
N VAL A 325 -10.29 7.53 50.44
CA VAL A 325 -9.61 7.56 49.14
C VAL A 325 -10.51 7.50 47.89
N VAL A 326 -11.44 8.46 47.73
CA VAL A 326 -11.87 8.93 46.39
C VAL A 326 -12.07 10.45 46.43
N SER A 327 -11.00 11.19 46.71
CA SER A 327 -10.96 12.63 46.52
C SER A 327 -9.61 13.00 45.90
N GLY A 328 -9.57 13.18 44.57
CA GLY A 328 -8.41 13.80 43.92
C GLY A 328 -8.05 13.40 42.49
N VAL A 329 -8.62 12.34 41.89
CA VAL A 329 -8.14 11.86 40.56
C VAL A 329 -9.16 12.03 39.42
N ALA A 330 -10.44 12.26 39.70
CA ALA A 330 -11.47 12.29 38.64
C ALA A 330 -11.66 13.65 37.94
N LEU A 331 -11.00 14.73 38.37
CA LEU A 331 -11.18 16.08 37.78
C LEU A 331 -9.96 16.61 36.99
N LEU A 332 -8.87 15.84 36.89
CA LEU A 332 -7.75 16.15 35.99
C LEU A 332 -7.69 15.25 34.74
N ALA A 333 -8.46 14.17 34.67
CA ALA A 333 -8.57 13.35 33.47
C ALA A 333 -9.50 13.98 32.41
N GLY A 334 -10.57 14.66 32.84
CA GLY A 334 -11.58 15.22 31.92
C GLY A 334 -11.17 16.52 31.21
N LEU A 335 -10.20 17.27 31.75
CA LEU A 335 -9.71 18.52 31.13
C LEU A 335 -8.43 18.33 30.30
N VAL A 336 -7.80 17.14 30.36
CA VAL A 336 -6.70 16.77 29.46
C VAL A 336 -7.24 16.05 28.21
N ALA A 337 -8.35 15.32 28.30
CA ALA A 337 -8.98 14.69 27.13
C ALA A 337 -9.45 15.74 26.09
N LYS A 338 -10.03 16.85 26.53
CA LYS A 338 -10.51 17.90 25.61
C LYS A 338 -9.44 18.85 25.07
N ALA A 339 -8.22 18.78 25.61
CA ALA A 339 -7.05 19.51 25.10
C ALA A 339 -6.13 18.63 24.23
N ALA A 340 -6.35 17.31 24.24
CA ALA A 340 -5.65 16.34 23.38
C ALA A 340 -6.49 15.90 22.16
N GLU A 341 -7.80 16.16 22.14
CA GLU A 341 -8.68 15.87 20.99
C GLU A 341 -8.46 16.78 19.77
N SER A 342 -7.82 17.95 19.92
CA SER A 342 -7.56 18.86 18.80
C SER A 342 -6.18 18.71 18.15
N SER A 343 -5.38 17.70 18.50
CA SER A 343 -4.01 17.57 17.93
C SER A 343 -3.54 16.14 17.61
N ALA A 344 -4.43 15.16 17.51
CA ALA A 344 -4.06 13.82 17.05
C ALA A 344 -5.22 13.14 16.31
N GLN A 345 -5.67 13.72 15.19
CA GLN A 345 -6.39 12.92 14.19
C GLN A 345 -5.35 12.01 13.51
N ILE A 346 -5.32 10.74 13.89
CA ILE A 346 -4.55 9.73 13.15
C ILE A 346 -5.40 9.34 11.95
N ASP A 347 -5.45 10.21 10.95
CA ASP A 347 -6.13 9.91 9.70
C ASP A 347 -5.41 8.77 8.97
N ALA A 348 -6.16 7.75 8.54
CA ALA A 348 -5.60 6.66 7.76
C ALA A 348 -5.00 7.21 6.45
N ASP A 349 -3.75 6.83 6.14
CA ASP A 349 -3.07 7.28 4.92
C ASP A 349 -3.68 6.61 3.69
N ILE A 350 -4.58 7.33 3.01
CA ILE A 350 -5.28 6.88 1.80
C ILE A 350 -4.52 7.13 0.50
N ARG A 351 -3.25 7.57 0.55
CA ARG A 351 -2.40 7.64 -0.66
C ARG A 351 -2.03 6.24 -1.14
N TYR A 352 -1.88 6.09 -2.45
CA TYR A 352 -1.47 4.82 -3.07
C TYR A 352 -0.73 5.02 -4.39
N TRP A 353 0.06 4.01 -4.76
CA TRP A 353 0.86 3.95 -5.98
C TRP A 353 -0.01 3.58 -7.19
N ASP A 354 -0.57 4.61 -7.81
CA ASP A 354 -1.63 4.56 -8.83
C ASP A 354 -1.26 3.95 -10.19
N ASN A 355 0.02 3.88 -10.56
CA ASN A 355 0.45 3.29 -11.84
C ASN A 355 0.90 1.83 -11.75
N LEU A 356 0.69 1.17 -10.59
CA LEU A 356 0.79 -0.28 -10.42
C LEU A 356 -0.27 -1.03 -11.25
N PRO A 357 -0.02 -2.30 -11.61
CA PRO A 357 -1.00 -3.15 -12.26
C PRO A 357 -1.95 -3.81 -11.25
N ASN A 358 -2.99 -4.44 -11.79
CA ASN A 358 -3.89 -5.31 -11.03
C ASN A 358 -3.36 -6.75 -11.01
N ILE A 359 -2.99 -7.28 -12.19
CA ILE A 359 -2.57 -8.67 -12.38
C ILE A 359 -1.19 -8.71 -13.08
N LEU A 360 -0.33 -9.62 -12.63
CA LEU A 360 0.93 -9.96 -13.29
C LEU A 360 0.78 -11.30 -14.01
N TYR A 361 1.04 -11.31 -15.31
CA TYR A 361 1.09 -12.53 -16.12
C TYR A 361 2.53 -12.89 -16.46
N ILE A 362 2.87 -14.18 -16.41
CA ILE A 362 4.22 -14.67 -16.69
C ILE A 362 4.16 -15.90 -17.60
N ALA A 363 5.17 -16.05 -18.47
CA ALA A 363 5.52 -17.32 -19.11
C ALA A 363 6.99 -17.34 -19.51
N THR A 364 7.48 -18.53 -19.83
CA THR A 364 8.85 -18.74 -20.33
C THR A 364 8.85 -19.51 -21.64
N ALA A 365 9.94 -19.38 -22.39
CA ALA A 365 10.20 -20.20 -23.56
C ALA A 365 11.70 -20.37 -23.80
N ASN A 366 12.04 -21.46 -24.49
CA ASN A 366 13.30 -21.58 -25.20
C ASN A 366 13.16 -20.96 -26.59
N VAL A 367 14.01 -19.99 -26.89
CA VAL A 367 14.04 -19.26 -28.15
C VAL A 367 15.46 -19.21 -28.71
N PRO A 368 15.66 -19.24 -30.04
CA PRO A 368 16.98 -19.10 -30.63
C PRO A 368 17.62 -17.77 -30.24
N TYR A 369 18.89 -17.81 -29.83
CA TYR A 369 19.69 -16.60 -29.65
C TYR A 369 19.72 -15.78 -30.94
N GLY A 370 19.55 -14.46 -30.83
CA GLY A 370 19.40 -13.55 -31.97
C GLY A 370 17.96 -13.29 -32.41
N THR A 371 16.95 -13.91 -31.77
CA THR A 371 15.56 -13.48 -31.94
C THR A 371 15.40 -12.06 -31.42
N ASN A 372 14.97 -11.10 -32.25
CA ASN A 372 14.96 -9.67 -31.87
C ASN A 372 13.70 -9.24 -31.10
N SER A 373 12.58 -9.91 -31.32
CA SER A 373 11.28 -9.54 -30.77
C SER A 373 10.36 -10.74 -30.69
N VAL A 374 9.37 -10.67 -29.80
CA VAL A 374 8.22 -11.58 -29.76
C VAL A 374 6.94 -10.83 -30.10
N GLN A 375 5.94 -11.55 -30.60
CA GLN A 375 4.60 -11.01 -30.79
C GLN A 375 3.78 -11.36 -29.55
N ILE A 376 3.37 -10.35 -28.78
CA ILE A 376 2.42 -10.51 -27.69
C ILE A 376 1.01 -10.40 -28.28
N SER A 377 0.19 -11.41 -28.05
CA SER A 377 -1.23 -11.43 -28.41
C SER A 377 -2.06 -11.33 -27.14
N LYS A 378 -3.09 -10.49 -27.14
CA LYS A 378 -4.07 -10.40 -26.06
C LYS A 378 -5.49 -10.46 -26.60
N VAL A 379 -6.41 -11.03 -25.83
CA VAL A 379 -7.85 -10.92 -26.09
C VAL A 379 -8.46 -10.11 -24.95
N GLU A 380 -8.93 -8.93 -25.30
CA GLU A 380 -9.51 -7.97 -24.36
C GLU A 380 -10.91 -7.58 -24.84
N ASN A 381 -11.94 -7.74 -24.00
CA ASN A 381 -13.34 -7.50 -24.39
C ASN A 381 -13.75 -8.25 -25.69
N ASN A 382 -13.31 -9.50 -25.86
CA ASN A 382 -13.48 -10.30 -27.08
C ASN A 382 -12.82 -9.70 -28.34
N GLN A 383 -11.94 -8.70 -28.19
CA GLN A 383 -11.18 -8.11 -29.30
C GLN A 383 -9.72 -8.58 -29.22
N PRO A 384 -9.24 -9.34 -30.21
CA PRO A 384 -7.84 -9.71 -30.27
C PRO A 384 -7.00 -8.49 -30.68
N SER A 385 -5.82 -8.37 -30.09
CA SER A 385 -4.81 -7.40 -30.53
C SER A 385 -3.42 -7.98 -30.35
N GLU A 386 -2.50 -7.49 -31.16
CA GLU A 386 -1.13 -8.00 -31.22
C GLU A 386 -0.15 -6.83 -31.23
N SER A 387 1.00 -7.03 -30.60
CA SER A 387 2.09 -6.06 -30.61
C SER A 387 3.43 -6.77 -30.61
N TYR A 388 4.40 -6.20 -31.32
CA TYR A 388 5.78 -6.69 -31.29
C TYR A 388 6.53 -6.00 -30.17
N VAL A 389 7.10 -6.80 -29.28
CA VAL A 389 7.93 -6.31 -28.17
C VAL A 389 9.34 -6.83 -28.36
N LYS A 390 10.31 -5.93 -28.30
CA LYS A 390 11.73 -6.28 -28.40
C LYS A 390 12.14 -7.14 -27.21
N ILE A 391 12.96 -8.15 -27.47
CA ILE A 391 13.59 -8.92 -26.40
C ILE A 391 14.80 -8.15 -25.91
N ASN A 392 14.85 -7.86 -24.61
CA ASN A 392 16.05 -7.35 -23.97
C ASN A 392 16.96 -8.53 -23.59
N TRP A 393 17.91 -8.84 -24.48
CA TRP A 393 18.89 -9.90 -24.24
C TRP A 393 20.02 -9.42 -23.33
N LYS A 394 20.21 -10.11 -22.21
CA LYS A 394 21.34 -9.92 -21.31
C LYS A 394 21.93 -11.25 -20.89
N ASN A 395 23.23 -11.42 -21.11
CA ASN A 395 23.92 -12.70 -20.92
C ASN A 395 23.20 -13.82 -21.69
N GLN A 396 22.82 -14.90 -21.01
CA GLN A 396 22.11 -16.05 -21.59
C GLN A 396 20.58 -15.97 -21.52
N CYS A 397 20.02 -14.92 -20.92
CA CYS A 397 18.59 -14.78 -20.70
C CYS A 397 18.01 -13.53 -21.40
N GLY A 398 16.82 -13.67 -21.96
CA GLY A 398 16.02 -12.58 -22.52
C GLY A 398 14.90 -12.19 -21.58
N LEU A 399 14.59 -10.91 -21.52
CA LEU A 399 13.40 -10.36 -20.88
C LEU A 399 12.52 -9.67 -21.92
N VAL A 400 11.24 -10.03 -21.93
CA VAL A 400 10.17 -9.27 -22.56
C VAL A 400 9.24 -8.80 -21.47
N TRP A 401 8.96 -7.51 -21.45
CA TRP A 401 8.00 -6.90 -20.52
C TRP A 401 7.03 -6.04 -21.31
N GLY A 402 5.74 -6.22 -21.06
CA GLY A 402 4.67 -5.44 -21.68
C GLY A 402 3.59 -5.11 -20.66
N ARG A 403 2.74 -4.13 -20.98
CA ARG A 403 1.62 -3.76 -20.11
C ARG A 403 0.42 -3.23 -20.89
N GLN A 404 -0.77 -3.46 -20.33
CA GLN A 404 -2.04 -3.04 -20.92
C GLN A 404 -2.26 -1.53 -20.80
N VAL A 405 -2.09 -0.98 -19.59
CA VAL A 405 -2.34 0.43 -19.28
C VAL A 405 -0.99 1.09 -19.07
N SER A 406 -0.60 2.07 -19.88
CA SER A 406 0.69 2.76 -19.75
C SER A 406 0.90 3.34 -18.34
N SER A 407 2.10 3.20 -17.78
CA SER A 407 2.51 3.80 -16.49
C SER A 407 2.52 5.33 -16.50
N LEU A 408 2.53 5.91 -17.71
CA LEU A 408 2.43 7.35 -17.95
C LEU A 408 0.97 7.82 -18.00
N SER A 409 -0.01 6.92 -18.10
CA SER A 409 -1.44 7.26 -18.13
C SER A 409 -1.99 7.50 -16.72
N VAL A 410 -1.30 8.35 -15.96
CA VAL A 410 -1.70 8.80 -14.63
C VAL A 410 -1.66 10.32 -14.57
N ALA A 411 -2.47 10.88 -13.68
CA ALA A 411 -2.46 12.31 -13.38
C ALA A 411 -1.08 12.78 -12.90
N ASP A 412 -0.84 14.08 -12.91
CA ASP A 412 0.45 14.61 -12.46
C ASP A 412 0.69 14.27 -10.98
N SER A 413 -0.27 14.54 -10.11
CA SER A 413 -0.24 14.10 -8.71
C SER A 413 -0.82 12.71 -8.52
N ALA A 414 -0.28 11.97 -7.55
CA ALA A 414 -0.88 10.73 -7.12
C ALA A 414 -2.18 10.99 -6.34
N PRO A 415 -3.11 10.03 -6.31
CA PRO A 415 -4.35 10.16 -5.55
C PRO A 415 -4.10 10.48 -4.08
N ASN A 416 -4.83 11.47 -3.56
CA ASN A 416 -4.76 11.92 -2.17
C ASN A 416 -3.37 12.46 -1.72
N ALA A 417 -2.45 12.69 -2.66
CA ALA A 417 -1.11 13.17 -2.36
C ALA A 417 -1.10 14.64 -1.93
N VAL A 418 -2.00 15.43 -2.51
CA VAL A 418 -2.21 16.85 -2.24
C VAL A 418 -3.70 17.05 -1.93
N ALA A 419 -3.99 17.86 -0.92
CA ALA A 419 -5.36 18.28 -0.63
C ALA A 419 -5.79 19.43 -1.56
N GLU A 420 -7.00 19.32 -2.11
CA GLU A 420 -7.59 20.30 -3.05
C GLU A 420 -7.97 21.63 -2.39
#